data_AF-A0A447STD2-F1
#
_entry.id   AF-A0A447STD2-F1
#
_cell.length_a   1.000
_cell.length_b   1.000
_cell.length_c   1.000
_cell.angle_alpha   90.00
_cell.angle_beta   90.00
_cell.angle_gamma   90.00
#
_symmetry.space_group_name_H-M   'P 1'
#
loop_
_entity.id
_entity.type
_entity.pdbx_description
1 polymer ?
#
loop_
_entity_poly.entity_id
_entity_poly.type
_entity_poly.pdbx_seq_one_letter_code
_entity_poly.pdbx_strand_id
1 'polypeptide(L)'
;MWQSLKNIGQNHFRLLLATFALVGAENLLFLCYPLFGGFAVNAVMNGQVWQSLTYGLLVLLMWGIGGLRRSVDTRAFTHIYTQIAVPVILKQRAQAVSVSAITARVALSREFVNFFEEHLPQSITSILSIAGACLMLMVLEWPIGLFSLLILLLFLSLLPWFSRMSEGLYGRLNNRLEQDNHHIRQSDANRLWRHYRLVARLRVLISNREALGYFLIGTAMSVLFGFSFVYLSLLGYQSAGHVYSITTYLWMLAMALDDAPRLVENYSNLKDIAQRVQVG
;
A
#
# COMPACT_ATOMS: atom_id res chain seq x y z
N MET A 1 0.01 -6.71 23.60
CA MET A 1 -0.32 -6.19 22.25
C MET A 1 -1.50 -5.22 22.25
N TRP A 2 -2.73 -5.69 22.50
CA TRP A 2 -3.96 -4.92 22.30
C TRP A 2 -4.19 -3.85 23.36
N GLN A 3 -3.74 -4.03 24.60
CA GLN A 3 -4.04 -3.10 25.69
C GLN A 3 -3.28 -1.76 25.60
N SER A 4 -1.98 -1.75 25.30
CA SER A 4 -1.23 -0.49 25.09
C SER A 4 -1.68 0.25 23.83
N LEU A 5 -1.99 -0.50 22.76
CA LEU A 5 -2.57 0.03 21.53
C LEU A 5 -3.98 0.61 21.73
N LYS A 6 -4.79 -0.09 22.52
CA LYS A 6 -6.14 0.35 22.90
C LYS A 6 -6.07 1.58 23.80
N ASN A 7 -5.08 1.69 24.68
CA ASN A 7 -4.88 2.88 25.52
C ASN A 7 -4.45 4.11 24.70
N ILE A 8 -3.50 3.95 23.77
CA ILE A 8 -3.09 5.03 22.85
C ILE A 8 -4.24 5.40 21.92
N GLY A 9 -4.92 4.40 21.34
CA GLY A 9 -6.07 4.58 20.47
C GLY A 9 -7.27 5.22 21.16
N GLN A 10 -7.50 4.95 22.45
CA GLN A 10 -8.57 5.58 23.25
C GLN A 10 -8.23 7.01 23.63
N ASN A 11 -6.97 7.29 23.99
CA ASN A 11 -6.52 8.64 24.36
C ASN A 11 -6.40 9.58 23.15
N HIS A 12 -6.16 9.03 21.95
CA HIS A 12 -6.00 9.80 20.70
C HIS A 12 -7.13 9.58 19.68
N PHE A 13 -8.26 8.99 20.09
CA PHE A 13 -9.32 8.54 19.19
C PHE A 13 -9.82 9.62 18.23
N ARG A 14 -10.02 10.86 18.72
CA ARG A 14 -10.50 11.98 17.91
C ARG A 14 -9.52 12.38 16.80
N LEU A 15 -8.23 12.32 17.12
CA LEU A 15 -7.16 12.69 16.19
C LEU A 15 -7.00 11.61 15.11
N LEU A 16 -7.02 10.34 15.51
CA LEU A 16 -7.00 9.19 14.59
C LEU A 16 -8.25 9.15 13.71
N LEU A 17 -9.43 9.44 14.27
CA LEU A 17 -10.67 9.51 13.49
C LEU A 17 -10.57 10.60 12.40
N ALA A 18 -10.01 11.76 12.72
CA ALA A 18 -9.83 12.84 11.76
C ALA A 18 -8.83 12.49 10.65
N THR A 19 -7.70 11.86 10.97
CA THR A 19 -6.72 11.41 9.96
C THR A 19 -7.31 10.34 9.05
N PHE A 20 -7.94 9.31 9.61
CA PHE A 20 -8.57 8.26 8.80
C PHE A 20 -9.79 8.74 8.01
N ALA A 21 -10.53 9.74 8.50
CA ALA A 21 -11.60 10.37 7.73
C ALA A 21 -11.05 11.08 6.48
N LEU A 22 -9.90 11.74 6.58
CA LEU A 22 -9.23 12.36 5.43
C LEU A 22 -8.71 11.30 4.44
N VAL A 23 -8.16 10.18 4.93
CA VAL A 23 -7.79 9.03 4.08
C VAL A 23 -9.01 8.48 3.34
N GLY A 24 -10.16 8.34 4.02
CA GLY A 24 -11.41 7.91 3.42
C GLY A 24 -11.92 8.89 2.36
N ALA A 25 -11.89 10.18 2.65
CA ALA A 25 -12.29 11.23 1.70
C ALA A 25 -11.39 11.24 0.44
N GLU A 26 -10.07 11.12 0.61
CA GLU A 26 -9.12 11.02 -0.50
C GLU A 26 -9.41 9.80 -1.38
N ASN A 27 -9.68 8.65 -0.76
CA ASN A 27 -10.00 7.41 -1.49
C ASN A 27 -11.35 7.46 -2.21
N LEU A 28 -12.37 8.09 -1.62
CA LEU A 28 -13.63 8.31 -2.31
C LEU A 28 -13.43 9.14 -3.58
N LEU A 29 -12.60 10.19 -3.51
CA LEU A 29 -12.28 10.98 -4.69
C LEU A 29 -11.49 10.19 -5.72
N PHE A 30 -10.55 9.36 -5.28
CA PHE A 30 -9.85 8.45 -6.19
C PHE A 30 -10.80 7.47 -6.88
N LEU A 31 -11.82 6.97 -6.19
CA LEU A 31 -12.81 6.11 -6.81
C LEU A 31 -13.78 6.86 -7.72
N CYS A 32 -14.08 8.12 -7.43
CA CYS A 32 -15.02 8.91 -8.22
C CYS A 32 -14.38 9.56 -9.46
N TYR A 33 -13.08 9.90 -9.45
CA TYR A 33 -12.47 10.67 -10.55
C TYR A 33 -12.63 10.03 -11.94
N PRO A 34 -12.57 8.69 -12.13
CA PRO A 34 -12.73 8.12 -13.46
C PRO A 34 -14.12 8.40 -14.05
N LEU A 35 -15.16 8.28 -13.22
CA LEU A 35 -16.56 8.55 -13.59
C LEU A 35 -16.77 10.02 -13.96
N PHE A 36 -16.31 10.94 -13.11
CA PHE A 36 -16.40 12.37 -13.39
C PHE A 36 -15.53 12.79 -14.58
N GLY A 37 -14.40 12.13 -14.79
CA GLY A 37 -13.57 12.31 -15.98
C GLY A 37 -14.32 11.86 -17.24
N GLY A 38 -15.09 10.78 -17.16
CA GLY A 38 -16.00 10.37 -18.23
C GLY A 38 -17.05 11.43 -18.56
N PHE A 39 -17.70 12.01 -17.54
CA PHE A 39 -18.64 13.12 -17.75
C PHE A 39 -17.97 14.34 -18.39
N ALA A 40 -16.74 14.66 -17.96
CA ALA A 40 -15.95 15.74 -18.53
C ALA A 40 -15.61 15.50 -20.00
N VAL A 41 -15.21 14.28 -20.37
CA VAL A 41 -14.96 13.89 -21.77
C VAL A 41 -16.20 14.08 -22.61
N ASN A 42 -17.37 13.61 -22.15
CA ASN A 42 -18.64 13.83 -22.85
C ASN A 42 -18.96 15.32 -23.00
N ALA A 43 -18.77 16.13 -21.94
CA ALA A 43 -19.02 17.56 -21.96
C ALA A 43 -18.11 18.30 -22.96
N VAL A 44 -16.82 17.92 -23.02
CA VAL A 44 -15.86 18.46 -24.01
C VAL A 44 -16.31 18.14 -25.43
N MET A 45 -16.70 16.89 -25.70
CA MET A 45 -17.17 16.48 -27.03
C MET A 45 -18.45 17.21 -27.46
N ASN A 46 -19.30 17.56 -26.49
CA ASN A 46 -20.54 18.29 -26.72
C ASN A 46 -20.35 19.83 -26.72
N GLY A 47 -19.12 20.34 -26.57
CA GLY A 47 -18.83 21.77 -26.51
C GLY A 47 -19.33 22.48 -25.23
N GLN A 48 -19.66 21.74 -24.17
CA GLN A 48 -20.26 22.25 -22.95
C GLN A 48 -19.19 22.72 -21.94
N VAL A 49 -18.64 23.90 -22.18
CA VAL A 49 -17.51 24.48 -21.43
C VAL A 49 -17.75 24.52 -19.90
N TRP A 50 -18.92 24.97 -19.46
CA TRP A 50 -19.20 25.08 -18.02
C TRP A 50 -19.23 23.73 -17.31
N GLN A 51 -19.74 22.69 -17.98
CA GLN A 51 -19.77 21.35 -17.42
C GLN A 51 -18.37 20.73 -17.41
N SER A 52 -17.56 20.93 -18.44
CA SER A 52 -16.18 20.40 -18.47
C SER A 52 -15.29 21.06 -17.39
N LEU A 53 -15.51 22.34 -17.08
CA LEU A 53 -14.80 23.05 -16.00
C LEU A 53 -15.04 22.43 -14.61
N THR A 54 -16.17 21.76 -14.38
CA THR A 54 -16.45 21.11 -13.09
C THR A 54 -15.43 20.02 -12.75
N TYR A 55 -14.82 19.38 -13.75
CA TYR A 55 -13.74 18.42 -13.53
C TYR A 55 -12.46 19.07 -13.02
N GLY A 56 -12.15 20.30 -13.47
CA GLY A 56 -11.04 21.09 -12.93
C GLY A 56 -11.23 21.38 -11.43
N LEU A 57 -12.46 21.66 -11.01
CA LEU A 57 -12.80 21.82 -9.59
C LEU A 57 -12.59 20.52 -8.80
N LEU A 58 -13.00 19.37 -9.36
CA LEU A 58 -12.75 18.07 -8.74
C LEU A 58 -11.25 17.80 -8.56
N VAL A 59 -10.44 18.07 -9.59
CA VAL A 59 -8.98 17.93 -9.53
C VAL A 59 -8.39 18.83 -8.44
N LEU A 60 -8.81 20.10 -8.37
CA LEU A 60 -8.36 21.02 -7.31
C LEU A 60 -8.73 20.49 -5.91
N LEU A 61 -9.94 19.94 -5.77
CA LEU A 61 -10.43 19.36 -4.52
C LEU A 61 -9.61 18.12 -4.11
N MET A 62 -9.22 17.26 -5.07
CA MET A 62 -8.31 16.13 -4.83
C MET A 62 -6.95 16.59 -4.30
N TRP A 63 -6.33 17.57 -4.96
CA TRP A 63 -5.05 18.14 -4.51
C TRP A 63 -5.19 18.83 -3.13
N GLY A 64 -6.31 19.51 -2.89
CA GLY A 64 -6.61 20.16 -1.61
C GLY A 64 -6.73 19.15 -0.46
N ILE A 65 -7.53 18.10 -0.63
CA ILE A 65 -7.70 17.06 0.39
C ILE A 65 -6.41 16.27 0.59
N GLY A 66 -5.70 15.90 -0.49
CA GLY A 66 -4.42 15.20 -0.35
C GLY A 66 -3.34 16.06 0.31
N GLY A 67 -3.33 17.38 0.08
CA GLY A 67 -2.43 18.31 0.78
C GLY A 67 -2.79 18.45 2.26
N LEU A 68 -4.08 18.63 2.56
CA LEU A 68 -4.58 18.72 3.93
C LEU A 68 -4.28 17.43 4.71
N ARG A 69 -4.57 16.27 4.14
CA ARG A 69 -4.29 14.96 4.72
C ARG A 69 -2.83 14.82 5.11
N ARG A 70 -1.89 15.03 4.17
CA ARG A 70 -0.45 14.94 4.45
C ARG A 70 -0.02 15.89 5.58
N SER A 71 -0.56 17.10 5.61
CA SER A 71 -0.24 18.07 6.68
C SER A 71 -0.78 17.64 8.05
N VAL A 72 -2.02 17.14 8.10
CA VAL A 72 -2.69 16.69 9.33
C VAL A 72 -2.04 15.41 9.85
N ASP A 73 -1.75 14.44 8.98
CA ASP A 73 -1.15 13.15 9.35
C ASP A 73 0.19 13.37 10.05
N THR A 74 1.14 14.10 9.45
CA THR A 74 2.46 14.32 10.05
C THR A 74 2.38 15.04 11.39
N ARG A 75 1.50 16.04 11.53
CA ARG A 75 1.31 16.73 12.82
C ARG A 75 0.71 15.79 13.86
N ALA A 76 -0.28 15.00 13.48
CA ALA A 76 -0.97 14.08 14.36
C ALA A 76 -0.05 12.96 14.87
N PHE A 77 0.63 12.27 13.96
CA PHE A 77 1.50 11.14 14.31
C PHE A 77 2.78 11.58 15.03
N THR A 78 3.36 12.75 14.69
CA THR A 78 4.48 13.32 15.48
C THR A 78 4.04 13.63 16.92
N HIS A 79 2.84 14.15 17.10
CA HIS A 79 2.29 14.43 18.43
C HIS A 79 2.05 13.14 19.23
N ILE A 80 1.45 12.12 18.61
CA ILE A 80 1.26 10.79 19.20
C ILE A 80 2.61 10.19 19.61
N TYR A 81 3.62 10.23 18.73
CA TYR A 81 4.96 9.73 19.01
C TYR A 81 5.56 10.39 20.25
N THR A 82 5.43 11.72 20.39
CA THR A 82 5.98 12.46 21.52
C THR A 82 5.27 12.08 22.84
N GLN A 83 3.95 11.91 22.80
CA GLN A 83 3.17 11.48 23.97
C GLN A 83 3.47 10.04 24.39
N ILE A 84 3.91 9.18 23.48
CA ILE A 84 4.36 7.82 23.79
C ILE A 84 5.81 7.83 24.30
N ALA A 85 6.72 8.51 23.60
CA ALA A 85 8.15 8.43 23.88
C ALA A 85 8.55 9.09 25.20
N VAL A 86 8.01 10.28 25.51
CA VAL A 86 8.44 11.05 26.70
C VAL A 86 8.14 10.32 28.01
N PRO A 87 6.93 9.80 28.28
CA PRO A 87 6.65 9.04 29.51
C PRO A 87 7.49 7.77 29.64
N VAL A 88 7.76 7.09 28.52
CA VAL A 88 8.60 5.88 28.48
C VAL A 88 10.03 6.23 28.89
N ILE A 89 10.60 7.31 28.35
CA ILE A 89 11.95 7.78 28.69
C ILE A 89 12.03 8.15 30.18
N LEU A 90 11.06 8.92 30.69
CA LEU A 90 11.06 9.36 32.09
C LEU A 90 10.97 8.18 33.07
N LYS A 91 10.05 7.22 32.80
CA LYS A 91 9.87 6.03 33.64
C LYS A 91 11.12 5.14 33.66
N GLN A 92 11.74 4.92 32.50
CA GLN A 92 12.91 4.03 32.41
C GLN A 92 14.19 4.68 32.94
N ARG A 93 14.32 6.00 32.80
CA ARG A 93 15.39 6.77 33.44
C ARG A 93 15.30 6.66 34.96
N ALA A 94 14.09 6.76 35.53
CA ALA A 94 13.87 6.56 36.96
C ALA A 94 14.19 5.13 37.43
N GLN A 95 14.08 4.13 36.54
CA GLN A 95 14.45 2.73 36.79
C GLN A 95 15.95 2.43 36.53
N ALA A 96 16.77 3.45 36.29
CA ALA A 96 18.21 3.33 35.99
C ALA A 96 18.54 2.37 34.82
N VAL A 97 17.62 2.24 33.85
CA VAL A 97 17.85 1.48 32.62
C VAL A 97 18.94 2.17 31.78
N SER A 98 19.78 1.38 31.11
CA SER A 98 20.85 1.94 30.26
C SER A 98 20.30 2.82 29.14
N VAL A 99 21.02 3.90 28.82
CA VAL A 99 20.62 4.84 27.75
C VAL A 99 20.46 4.11 26.41
N SER A 100 21.30 3.10 26.13
CA SER A 100 21.19 2.27 24.93
C SER A 100 19.85 1.51 24.85
N ALA A 101 19.40 0.92 25.96
CA ALA A 101 18.12 0.21 26.00
C ALA A 101 16.92 1.17 25.89
N ILE A 102 17.00 2.36 26.50
CA ILE A 102 15.98 3.40 26.36
C ILE A 102 15.87 3.85 24.89
N THR A 103 17.00 4.15 24.24
CA THR A 103 17.05 4.56 22.83
C THR A 103 16.49 3.48 21.90
N ALA A 104 16.81 2.21 22.14
CA ALA A 104 16.27 1.09 21.35
C ALA A 104 14.74 1.02 21.45
N ARG A 105 14.16 1.15 22.64
CA ARG A 105 12.71 1.13 22.85
C ARG A 105 12.00 2.34 22.25
N VAL A 106 12.62 3.52 22.31
CA VAL A 106 12.11 4.74 21.65
C VAL A 106 12.14 4.60 20.13
N ALA A 107 13.21 4.02 19.57
CA ALA A 107 13.33 3.75 18.15
C ALA A 107 12.22 2.79 17.66
N LEU A 108 11.95 1.70 18.40
CA LEU A 108 10.85 0.78 18.11
C LEU A 108 9.48 1.48 18.15
N SER A 109 9.28 2.40 19.10
CA SER A 109 8.04 3.20 19.18
C SER A 109 7.87 4.14 18.00
N ARG A 110 8.97 4.72 17.49
CA ARG A 110 8.97 5.54 16.26
C ARG A 110 8.60 4.70 15.05
N GLU A 111 9.23 3.54 14.88
CA GLU A 111 8.95 2.61 13.78
C GLU A 111 7.48 2.20 13.75
N PHE A 112 6.92 1.91 14.92
CA PHE A 112 5.50 1.64 15.08
C PHE A 112 4.62 2.81 14.64
N VAL A 113 4.90 4.04 15.06
CA VAL A 113 4.10 5.22 14.68
C VAL A 113 4.22 5.50 13.17
N ASN A 114 5.43 5.42 12.62
CA ASN A 114 5.67 5.62 11.18
C ASN A 114 4.86 4.65 10.32
N PHE A 115 4.67 3.40 10.79
CA PHE A 115 3.81 2.46 10.10
C PHE A 115 2.37 2.96 9.96
N PHE A 116 1.80 3.55 11.01
CA PHE A 116 0.44 4.08 10.96
C PHE A 116 0.33 5.37 10.15
N GLU A 117 1.41 6.16 10.07
CA GLU A 117 1.47 7.38 9.27
C GLU A 117 1.62 7.09 7.77
N GLU A 118 2.47 6.14 7.39
CA GLU A 118 2.87 5.95 6.00
C GLU A 118 2.28 4.66 5.39
N HIS A 119 2.51 3.52 6.03
CA HIS A 119 2.20 2.20 5.46
C HIS A 119 0.71 1.84 5.54
N LEU A 120 0.05 2.20 6.64
CA LEU A 120 -1.37 1.88 6.84
C LEU A 120 -2.28 2.66 5.87
N PRO A 121 -2.14 3.98 5.68
CA PRO A 121 -2.94 4.71 4.68
C PRO A 121 -2.71 4.19 3.26
N GLN A 122 -1.46 3.89 2.89
CA GLN A 122 -1.15 3.28 1.60
C GLN A 122 -1.89 1.94 1.43
N SER A 123 -1.90 1.11 2.47
CA SER A 123 -2.61 -0.18 2.45
C SER A 123 -4.11 -0.02 2.30
N ILE A 124 -4.71 0.92 3.03
CA ILE A 124 -6.13 1.28 2.89
C ILE A 124 -6.41 1.72 1.45
N THR A 125 -5.57 2.57 0.89
CA THR A 125 -5.75 3.09 -0.47
C THR A 125 -5.70 2.00 -1.52
N SER A 126 -4.71 1.10 -1.47
CA SER A 126 -4.63 -0.01 -2.42
C SER A 126 -5.83 -0.96 -2.29
N ILE A 127 -6.26 -1.31 -1.06
CA ILE A 127 -7.43 -2.18 -0.84
C ILE A 127 -8.71 -1.54 -1.38
N LEU A 128 -8.95 -0.26 -1.07
CA LEU A 128 -10.11 0.49 -1.56
C LEU A 128 -10.07 0.66 -3.08
N SER A 129 -8.89 0.83 -3.67
CA SER A 129 -8.73 0.93 -5.12
C SER A 129 -9.04 -0.40 -5.81
N ILE A 130 -8.55 -1.54 -5.29
CA ILE A 130 -8.87 -2.88 -5.84
C ILE A 130 -10.38 -3.14 -5.75
N ALA A 131 -10.95 -3.01 -4.55
CA ALA A 131 -12.36 -3.32 -4.31
C ALA A 131 -13.29 -2.35 -5.06
N GLY A 132 -12.97 -1.06 -5.00
CA GLY A 132 -13.74 0.00 -5.64
C GLY A 132 -13.65 -0.02 -7.15
N ALA A 133 -12.47 -0.26 -7.75
CA ALA A 133 -12.37 -0.43 -9.20
C ALA A 133 -13.18 -1.62 -9.70
N CYS A 134 -13.07 -2.78 -9.03
CA CYS A 134 -13.84 -3.97 -9.38
C CYS A 134 -15.36 -3.72 -9.28
N LEU A 135 -15.80 -3.09 -8.18
CA LEU A 135 -17.21 -2.71 -7.99
C LEU A 135 -17.69 -1.72 -9.05
N MET A 136 -16.90 -0.68 -9.34
CA MET A 136 -17.25 0.31 -10.35
C MET A 136 -17.30 -0.30 -11.76
N LEU A 137 -16.41 -1.25 -12.08
CA LEU A 137 -16.51 -2.01 -13.32
C LEU A 137 -17.78 -2.86 -13.38
N MET A 138 -18.20 -3.50 -12.27
CA MET A 138 -19.49 -4.23 -12.21
C MET A 138 -20.69 -3.31 -12.39
N VAL A 139 -20.65 -2.09 -11.85
CA VAL A 139 -21.71 -1.10 -11.98
C VAL A 139 -21.78 -0.52 -13.39
N LEU A 140 -20.63 -0.22 -14.00
CA LEU A 140 -20.56 0.37 -15.33
C LEU A 140 -20.81 -0.65 -16.44
N GLU A 141 -20.18 -1.81 -16.37
CA GLU A 141 -20.26 -2.87 -17.37
C GLU A 141 -20.18 -4.25 -16.71
N TRP A 142 -21.35 -4.83 -16.43
CA TRP A 142 -21.47 -6.07 -15.68
C TRP A 142 -20.52 -7.20 -16.13
N PRO A 143 -20.38 -7.53 -17.44
CA PRO A 143 -19.49 -8.62 -17.86
C PRO A 143 -18.01 -8.32 -17.64
N ILE A 144 -17.59 -7.06 -17.83
CA ILE A 144 -16.22 -6.63 -17.57
C ILE A 144 -15.94 -6.69 -16.06
N GLY A 145 -16.87 -6.20 -15.25
CA GLY A 145 -16.80 -6.28 -13.80
C GLY A 145 -16.71 -7.72 -13.28
N LEU A 146 -17.56 -8.62 -13.78
CA LEU A 146 -17.52 -10.03 -13.41
C LEU A 146 -16.18 -10.69 -13.78
N PHE A 147 -15.64 -10.40 -14.96
CA PHE A 147 -14.33 -10.93 -15.36
C PHE A 147 -13.20 -10.38 -14.47
N SER A 148 -13.26 -9.08 -14.14
CA SER A 148 -12.30 -8.46 -13.20
C SER A 148 -12.35 -9.12 -11.82
N LEU A 149 -13.55 -9.48 -11.33
CA LEU A 149 -13.74 -10.19 -10.07
C LEU A 149 -13.12 -11.59 -10.10
N LEU A 150 -13.28 -12.32 -11.20
CA LEU A 150 -12.67 -13.65 -11.36
C LEU A 150 -11.13 -13.57 -11.32
N ILE A 151 -10.55 -12.57 -11.98
CA ILE A 151 -9.10 -12.31 -11.92
C ILE A 151 -8.66 -11.98 -10.49
N LEU A 152 -9.42 -11.13 -9.79
CA LEU A 152 -9.14 -10.78 -8.41
C LEU A 152 -9.18 -12.01 -7.49
N LEU A 153 -10.20 -12.85 -7.61
CA LEU A 153 -10.33 -14.08 -6.82
C LEU A 153 -9.18 -15.07 -7.11
N LEU A 154 -8.75 -15.18 -8.37
CA LEU A 154 -7.59 -15.97 -8.75
C LEU A 154 -6.33 -15.46 -8.03
N PHE A 155 -6.02 -14.17 -8.09
CA PHE A 155 -4.84 -13.62 -7.42
C PHE A 155 -4.92 -13.72 -5.90
N LEU A 156 -6.09 -13.49 -5.31
CA LEU A 156 -6.31 -13.69 -3.86
C LEU A 156 -6.03 -15.14 -3.45
N SER A 157 -6.40 -16.12 -4.27
CA SER A 157 -6.12 -17.54 -3.98
C SER A 157 -4.63 -17.89 -4.07
N LEU A 158 -3.88 -17.20 -4.93
CA LEU A 158 -2.43 -17.39 -5.11
C LEU A 158 -1.59 -16.63 -4.05
N LEU A 159 -2.17 -15.62 -3.41
CA LEU A 159 -1.49 -14.73 -2.46
C LEU A 159 -0.83 -15.49 -1.28
N PRO A 160 -1.47 -16.47 -0.61
CA PRO A 160 -0.85 -17.16 0.52
C PRO A 160 0.37 -17.99 0.12
N TRP A 161 0.34 -18.57 -1.09
CA TRP A 161 1.46 -19.31 -1.64
C TRP A 161 2.63 -18.37 -1.98
N PHE A 162 2.34 -17.25 -2.64
CA PHE A 162 3.32 -16.23 -2.99
C PHE A 162 3.97 -15.60 -1.75
N SER A 163 3.18 -15.33 -0.72
CA SER A 163 3.62 -14.80 0.57
C SER A 163 4.60 -15.76 1.29
N ARG A 164 4.24 -17.04 1.45
CA ARG A 164 5.13 -18.04 2.08
C ARG A 164 6.45 -18.20 1.34
N MET A 165 6.41 -18.17 0.00
CA MET A 165 7.62 -18.22 -0.81
C MET A 165 8.50 -16.97 -0.61
N SER A 166 7.89 -15.79 -0.52
CA SER A 166 8.58 -14.52 -0.25
C SER A 166 9.27 -14.57 1.11
N GLU A 167 8.53 -14.90 2.17
CA GLU A 167 9.05 -15.00 3.54
C GLU A 167 10.23 -15.97 3.64
N GLY A 168 10.17 -17.11 2.94
CA GLY A 168 11.27 -18.07 2.90
C GLY A 168 12.56 -17.53 2.25
N LEU A 169 12.45 -16.76 1.17
CA LEU A 169 13.61 -16.17 0.48
C LEU A 169 14.20 -14.99 1.25
N TYR A 170 13.35 -14.08 1.74
CA TYR A 170 13.77 -12.95 2.56
C TYR A 170 14.38 -13.40 3.89
N GLY A 171 13.80 -14.41 4.54
CA GLY A 171 14.36 -14.98 5.77
C GLY A 171 15.76 -15.56 5.55
N ARG A 172 15.98 -16.30 4.44
CA ARG A 172 17.31 -16.81 4.09
C ARG A 172 18.31 -15.69 3.78
N LEU A 173 17.88 -14.62 3.11
CA LEU A 173 18.71 -13.47 2.82
C LEU A 173 19.10 -12.73 4.11
N ASN A 174 18.13 -12.45 4.99
CA ASN A 174 18.37 -11.73 6.23
C ASN A 174 19.32 -12.51 7.16
N ASN A 175 19.10 -13.81 7.34
CA ASN A 175 19.99 -14.68 8.13
C ASN A 175 21.44 -14.67 7.63
N ARG A 176 21.66 -14.44 6.33
CA ARG A 176 23.01 -14.31 5.75
C ARG A 176 23.59 -12.93 5.98
N LEU A 177 22.80 -11.87 5.84
CA LEU A 177 23.26 -10.50 6.10
C LEU A 177 23.63 -10.29 7.58
N GLU A 178 22.94 -10.94 8.51
CA GLU A 178 23.31 -10.92 9.94
C GLU A 178 24.72 -11.50 10.20
N GLN A 179 25.21 -12.38 9.32
CA GLN A 179 26.55 -12.98 9.40
C GLN A 179 27.65 -12.09 8.78
N ASP A 180 27.30 -10.96 8.15
CA ASP A 180 28.25 -10.08 7.46
C ASP A 180 29.36 -9.61 8.41
N ASN A 181 29.02 -9.19 9.62
CA ASN A 181 29.99 -8.72 10.62
C ASN A 181 31.04 -9.79 10.98
N HIS A 182 30.64 -11.06 11.02
CA HIS A 182 31.55 -12.17 11.30
C HIS A 182 32.46 -12.44 10.10
N HIS A 183 31.91 -12.44 8.89
CA HIS A 183 32.68 -12.67 7.68
C HIS A 183 33.66 -11.54 7.36
N ILE A 184 33.28 -10.27 7.57
CA ILE A 184 34.16 -9.11 7.34
C ILE A 184 35.36 -9.12 8.29
N ARG A 185 35.19 -9.55 9.54
CA ARG A 185 36.26 -9.52 10.55
C ARG A 185 37.22 -10.70 10.50
N GLN A 186 36.76 -11.87 10.05
CA GLN A 186 37.48 -13.13 10.29
C GLN A 186 37.66 -14.02 9.04
N SER A 187 37.19 -13.61 7.86
CA SER A 187 37.22 -14.47 6.66
C SER A 187 38.30 -14.09 5.64
N ASP A 188 39.02 -15.11 5.15
CA ASP A 188 39.88 -14.98 3.98
C ASP A 188 39.07 -14.58 2.72
N ALA A 189 39.74 -13.97 1.74
CA ALA A 189 39.12 -13.47 0.52
C ALA A 189 38.20 -14.49 -0.18
N ASN A 190 38.60 -15.77 -0.24
CA ASN A 190 37.78 -16.84 -0.85
C ASN A 190 36.47 -17.12 -0.10
N ARG A 191 36.47 -17.04 1.22
CA ARG A 191 35.25 -17.22 2.05
C ARG A 191 34.31 -16.03 1.88
N LEU A 192 34.87 -14.82 1.82
CA LEU A 192 34.11 -13.60 1.57
C LEU A 192 33.43 -13.63 0.19
N TRP A 193 34.15 -14.04 -0.86
CA TRP A 193 33.59 -14.22 -2.21
C TRP A 193 32.44 -15.22 -2.26
N ARG A 194 32.58 -16.37 -1.57
CA ARG A 194 31.51 -17.38 -1.51
C ARG A 194 30.27 -16.84 -0.80
N HIS A 195 30.45 -16.12 0.29
CA HIS A 195 29.36 -15.48 1.04
C HIS A 195 28.59 -14.48 0.18
N TYR A 196 29.28 -13.49 -0.39
CA TYR A 196 28.61 -12.48 -1.22
C TYR A 196 28.03 -13.05 -2.52
N ARG A 197 28.60 -14.12 -3.08
CA ARG A 197 27.99 -14.83 -4.22
C ARG A 197 26.68 -15.52 -3.83
N LEU A 198 26.58 -16.06 -2.61
CA LEU A 198 25.32 -16.62 -2.11
C LEU A 198 24.28 -15.53 -1.87
N VAL A 199 24.66 -14.41 -1.23
CA VAL A 199 23.80 -13.23 -1.05
C VAL A 199 23.29 -12.71 -2.40
N ALA A 200 24.16 -12.61 -3.40
CA ALA A 200 23.80 -12.20 -4.76
C ALA A 200 22.79 -13.17 -5.39
N ARG A 201 23.00 -14.50 -5.29
CA ARG A 201 22.04 -15.50 -5.80
C ARG A 201 20.68 -15.36 -5.14
N LEU A 202 20.62 -15.15 -3.82
CA LEU A 202 19.35 -14.96 -3.11
C LEU A 202 18.62 -13.69 -3.58
N ARG A 203 19.34 -12.56 -3.76
CA ARG A 203 18.76 -11.33 -4.33
C ARG A 203 18.21 -11.52 -5.75
N VAL A 204 18.94 -12.25 -6.61
CA VAL A 204 18.48 -12.57 -7.97
C VAL A 204 17.23 -13.44 -7.94
N LEU A 205 17.14 -14.43 -7.05
CA LEU A 205 15.94 -15.27 -6.91
C LEU A 205 14.72 -14.47 -6.46
N ILE A 206 14.89 -13.53 -5.52
CA ILE A 206 13.83 -12.61 -5.09
C ILE A 206 13.36 -11.75 -6.28
N SER A 207 14.30 -11.14 -7.00
CA SER A 207 14.00 -10.29 -8.16
C SER A 207 13.31 -11.06 -9.29
N ASN A 208 13.77 -12.26 -9.64
CA ASN A 208 13.13 -13.10 -10.67
C ASN A 208 11.69 -13.44 -10.31
N ARG A 209 11.42 -13.70 -9.04
CA ARG A 209 10.08 -14.00 -8.53
C ARG A 209 9.18 -12.77 -8.58
N GLU A 210 9.68 -11.59 -8.23
CA GLU A 210 8.96 -10.32 -8.36
C GLU A 210 8.65 -10.01 -9.83
N ALA A 211 9.63 -10.18 -10.71
CA ALA A 211 9.46 -10.00 -12.14
C ALA A 211 8.40 -10.96 -12.72
N LEU A 212 8.38 -12.22 -12.27
CA LEU A 212 7.33 -13.16 -12.64
C LEU A 212 5.95 -12.71 -12.15
N GLY A 213 5.85 -12.23 -10.90
CA GLY A 213 4.61 -11.69 -10.34
C GLY A 213 4.07 -10.51 -11.16
N TYR A 214 4.93 -9.52 -11.43
CA TYR A 214 4.63 -8.36 -12.28
C TYR A 214 4.15 -8.80 -13.68
N PHE A 215 4.86 -9.75 -14.30
CA PHE A 215 4.51 -10.25 -15.62
C PHE A 215 3.16 -11.00 -15.66
N LEU A 216 2.85 -11.80 -14.62
CA LEU A 216 1.57 -12.50 -14.51
C LEU A 216 0.41 -11.54 -14.32
N ILE A 217 0.56 -10.51 -13.46
CA ILE A 217 -0.43 -9.44 -13.28
C ILE A 217 -0.64 -8.71 -14.61
N GLY A 218 0.44 -8.30 -15.27
CA GLY A 218 0.38 -7.63 -16.57
C GLY A 218 -0.32 -8.47 -17.66
N THR A 219 -0.07 -9.78 -17.68
CA THR A 219 -0.72 -10.70 -18.62
C THR A 219 -2.23 -10.81 -18.35
N ALA A 220 -2.62 -11.01 -17.09
CA ALA A 220 -4.03 -11.08 -16.71
C ALA A 220 -4.77 -9.77 -17.01
N MET A 221 -4.16 -8.62 -16.70
CA MET A 221 -4.73 -7.31 -17.02
C MET A 221 -4.79 -7.09 -18.54
N SER A 222 -3.78 -7.46 -19.30
CA SER A 222 -3.80 -7.39 -20.78
C SER A 222 -4.98 -8.17 -21.37
N VAL A 223 -5.24 -9.38 -20.86
CA VAL A 223 -6.42 -10.18 -21.26
C VAL A 223 -7.72 -9.46 -20.90
N LEU A 224 -7.82 -8.88 -19.69
CA LEU A 224 -9.01 -8.14 -19.26
C LEU A 224 -9.24 -6.88 -20.11
N PHE A 225 -8.19 -6.12 -20.43
CA PHE A 225 -8.25 -4.96 -21.34
C PHE A 225 -8.69 -5.38 -22.75
N GLY A 226 -8.08 -6.43 -23.29
CA GLY A 226 -8.44 -6.97 -24.61
C GLY A 226 -9.89 -7.42 -24.67
N PHE A 227 -10.33 -8.19 -23.67
CA PHE A 227 -11.74 -8.58 -23.53
C PHE A 227 -12.66 -7.36 -23.46
N SER A 228 -12.32 -6.37 -22.64
CA SER A 228 -13.14 -5.17 -22.44
C SER A 228 -13.33 -4.39 -23.75
N PHE A 229 -12.26 -4.19 -24.52
CA PHE A 229 -12.38 -3.47 -25.79
C PHE A 229 -13.08 -4.28 -26.87
N VAL A 230 -12.86 -5.60 -26.95
CA VAL A 230 -13.63 -6.46 -27.86
C VAL A 230 -15.12 -6.42 -27.49
N TYR A 231 -15.45 -6.54 -26.20
CA TYR A 231 -16.80 -6.48 -25.69
C TYR A 231 -17.49 -5.16 -26.06
N LEU A 232 -16.88 -4.02 -25.72
CA LEU A 232 -17.42 -2.69 -26.02
C LEU A 232 -17.52 -2.40 -27.53
N SER A 233 -16.60 -2.94 -28.34
CA SER A 233 -16.61 -2.73 -29.79
C SER A 233 -17.71 -3.55 -30.48
N LEU A 234 -17.97 -4.77 -30.01
CA LEU A 234 -18.94 -5.68 -30.63
C LEU A 234 -20.37 -5.46 -30.13
N LEU A 235 -20.55 -5.14 -28.85
CA LEU A 235 -21.87 -5.01 -28.21
C LEU A 235 -22.29 -3.55 -27.99
N GLY A 236 -21.42 -2.60 -28.36
CA GLY A 236 -21.66 -1.17 -28.25
C GLY A 236 -21.24 -0.59 -26.90
N TYR A 237 -21.19 0.74 -26.85
CA TYR A 237 -20.84 1.53 -25.68
C TYR A 237 -21.74 2.76 -25.61
N GLN A 238 -21.98 3.30 -24.41
CA GLN A 238 -22.91 4.42 -24.22
C GLN A 238 -22.35 5.75 -24.77
N SER A 239 -21.09 6.06 -24.46
CA SER A 239 -20.43 7.30 -24.89
C SER A 239 -18.91 7.19 -24.80
N ALA A 240 -18.17 8.16 -25.35
CA ALA A 240 -16.71 8.20 -25.20
C ALA A 240 -16.27 8.30 -23.73
N GLY A 241 -17.00 9.07 -22.92
CA GLY A 241 -16.79 9.17 -21.48
C GLY A 241 -17.00 7.85 -20.72
N HIS A 242 -17.91 7.00 -21.20
CA HIS A 242 -18.10 5.65 -20.66
C HIS A 242 -16.86 4.79 -20.89
N VAL A 243 -16.34 4.78 -22.12
CA VAL A 243 -15.09 4.08 -22.47
C VAL A 243 -13.91 4.61 -21.66
N TYR A 244 -13.80 5.93 -21.48
CA TYR A 244 -12.79 6.55 -20.62
C TYR A 244 -12.86 6.03 -19.18
N SER A 245 -14.07 6.01 -18.60
CA SER A 245 -14.28 5.58 -17.21
C SER A 245 -13.85 4.13 -17.02
N ILE A 246 -14.31 3.22 -17.89
CA ILE A 246 -13.94 1.80 -17.86
C ILE A 246 -12.42 1.64 -18.00
N THR A 247 -11.82 2.27 -19.00
CA THR A 247 -10.37 2.18 -19.25
C THR A 247 -9.57 2.65 -18.04
N THR A 248 -10.03 3.70 -17.39
CA THR A 248 -9.37 4.27 -16.21
C THR A 248 -9.54 3.38 -14.99
N TYR A 249 -10.70 2.76 -14.76
CA TYR A 249 -10.88 1.77 -13.69
C TYR A 249 -10.09 0.48 -13.94
N LEU A 250 -9.94 0.04 -15.19
CA LEU A 250 -9.06 -1.07 -15.54
C LEU A 250 -7.60 -0.77 -15.16
N TRP A 251 -7.12 0.44 -15.44
CA TRP A 251 -5.78 0.87 -15.02
C TRP A 251 -5.63 1.00 -13.51
N MET A 252 -6.66 1.52 -12.83
CA MET A 252 -6.68 1.59 -11.36
C MET A 252 -6.57 0.19 -10.75
N LEU A 253 -7.31 -0.79 -11.27
CA LEU A 253 -7.22 -2.17 -10.83
C LEU A 253 -5.83 -2.77 -11.11
N ALA A 254 -5.26 -2.51 -12.30
CA ALA A 254 -3.93 -3.00 -12.67
C ALA A 254 -2.85 -2.50 -11.71
N MET A 255 -2.80 -1.18 -11.47
CA MET A 255 -1.81 -0.58 -10.58
C MET A 255 -2.00 -1.03 -9.13
N ALA A 256 -3.25 -1.11 -8.66
CA ALA A 256 -3.51 -1.52 -7.28
C ALA A 256 -3.20 -3.01 -7.04
N LEU A 257 -3.40 -3.88 -8.03
CA LEU A 257 -2.97 -5.29 -7.97
C LEU A 257 -1.44 -5.43 -7.95
N ASP A 258 -0.72 -4.60 -8.70
CA ASP A 258 0.75 -4.58 -8.70
C ASP A 258 1.33 -4.12 -7.36
N ASP A 259 0.63 -3.25 -6.64
CA ASP A 259 1.00 -2.82 -5.28
C ASP A 259 0.69 -3.87 -4.19
N ALA A 260 -0.19 -4.85 -4.46
CA ALA A 260 -0.66 -5.81 -3.45
C ALA A 260 0.45 -6.64 -2.76
N PRO A 261 1.50 -7.11 -3.46
CA PRO A 261 2.66 -7.75 -2.83
C PRO A 261 3.30 -6.94 -1.70
N ARG A 262 3.45 -5.62 -1.89
CA ARG A 262 4.06 -4.73 -0.89
C ARG A 262 3.18 -4.62 0.36
N LEU A 263 1.86 -4.72 0.21
CA LEU A 263 0.92 -4.71 1.35
C LEU A 263 1.14 -5.91 2.27
N VAL A 264 1.36 -7.08 1.68
CA VAL A 264 1.63 -8.31 2.43
C VAL A 264 2.95 -8.20 3.19
N GLU A 265 3.98 -7.63 2.56
CA GLU A 265 5.28 -7.39 3.21
C GLU A 265 5.17 -6.39 4.37
N ASN A 266 4.50 -5.25 4.15
CA ASN A 266 4.26 -4.24 5.19
C ASN A 266 3.52 -4.83 6.40
N TYR A 267 2.52 -5.69 6.15
CA TYR A 267 1.79 -6.37 7.23
C TYR A 267 2.67 -7.35 8.02
N SER A 268 3.54 -8.10 7.34
CA SER A 268 4.49 -9.01 7.99
C SER A 268 5.49 -8.24 8.86
N ASN A 269 6.01 -7.10 8.37
CA ASN A 269 6.88 -6.20 9.13
C ASN A 269 6.18 -5.63 10.38
N LEU A 270 4.92 -5.21 10.27
CA LEU A 270 4.14 -4.76 11.42
C LEU A 270 4.06 -5.83 12.51
N LYS A 271 3.81 -7.09 12.12
CA LYS A 271 3.70 -8.21 13.05
C LYS A 271 5.01 -8.41 13.82
N ASP A 272 6.16 -8.28 13.15
CA ASP A 272 7.49 -8.36 13.78
C ASP A 272 7.76 -7.16 14.69
N ILE A 273 7.54 -5.92 14.22
CA ILE A 273 7.68 -4.69 15.04
C ILE A 273 6.82 -4.78 16.30
N ALA A 274 5.55 -5.19 16.15
CA ALA A 274 4.61 -5.31 17.27
C ALA A 274 5.00 -6.43 18.27
N GLN A 275 5.69 -7.48 17.81
CA GLN A 275 6.26 -8.51 18.68
C GLN A 275 7.47 -7.97 19.45
N ARG A 276 8.39 -7.27 18.79
CA ARG A 276 9.59 -6.68 19.42
C ARG A 276 9.24 -5.61 20.47
N VAL A 277 8.23 -4.77 20.20
CA VAL A 277 7.74 -3.76 21.16
C VAL A 277 7.12 -4.39 22.42
N GLN A 278 6.61 -5.62 22.37
CA GLN A 278 6.05 -6.31 23.55
C GLN A 278 7.09 -6.95 24.45
N VAL A 279 8.24 -7.32 23.88
CA VAL A 279 9.34 -7.94 24.62
C VAL A 279 10.22 -6.88 25.31
N GLY A 280 10.20 -5.65 24.79
CA GLY A 280 10.89 -4.48 25.36
C GLY A 280 10.16 -3.84 26.52
#